data_AF-G9KXC2-F1
#
_entry.id   AF-G9KXC2-F1
#
_cell.length_a   1.000
_cell.length_b   1.000
_cell.length_c   1.000
_cell.angle_alpha   90.00
_cell.angle_beta   90.00
_cell.angle_gamma   90.00
#
_symmetry.space_group_name_H-M   'P 1'
#
loop_
_entity.id
_entity.type
_entity.pdbx_description
1 polymer ?
#
loop_
_entity_poly.entity_id
_entity_poly.type
_entity_poly.pdbx_seq_one_letter_code
_entity_poly.pdbx_strand_id
1 'polypeptide(L)'
;GSRKKPLHLISSSDKPGLDLLKVEYVKADKSGPSFQTTFEKTEQTLKVAFSSLNLLLQTQALLSSINYLTTIIPSNDQRSDSKEVQISDEKRQKNSALQK
;
A
#
# COMPACT_ATOMS: atom_id res chain seq x y z
N GLY A 1 40.75 -19.15 -12.00
CA GLY A 1 39.44 -19.05 -11.32
C GLY A 1 39.12 -17.59 -11.07
N SER A 2 38.19 -17.01 -11.81
CA SER A 2 37.77 -15.62 -11.64
C SER A 2 36.87 -15.51 -10.41
N ARG A 3 37.27 -14.70 -9.42
CA ARG A 3 36.43 -14.39 -8.26
C ARG A 3 35.22 -13.61 -8.77
N LYS A 4 34.02 -14.18 -8.65
CA LYS A 4 32.77 -13.51 -9.01
C LYS A 4 32.58 -12.30 -8.09
N LYS A 5 32.40 -11.11 -8.66
CA LYS A 5 32.06 -9.90 -7.88
C LYS A 5 30.66 -10.08 -7.25
N PRO A 6 30.43 -9.57 -6.03
CA PRO A 6 29.12 -9.61 -5.39
C PRO A 6 28.08 -8.85 -6.24
N LEU A 7 26.89 -9.43 -6.37
CA LEU A 7 25.77 -8.86 -7.11
C LEU A 7 24.80 -8.21 -6.13
N HIS A 8 24.53 -6.92 -6.30
CA HIS A 8 23.57 -6.19 -5.49
C HIS A 8 22.18 -6.26 -6.13
N LEU A 9 21.25 -6.94 -5.47
CA LEU A 9 19.87 -7.13 -5.96
C LEU A 9 18.97 -5.94 -5.64
N ILE A 10 19.29 -5.22 -4.57
CA ILE A 10 18.59 -4.03 -4.11
C ILE A 10 19.65 -2.96 -3.85
N SER A 11 19.44 -1.77 -4.40
CA SER A 11 20.28 -0.62 -4.12
C SER A 11 19.44 0.65 -4.06
N SER A 12 19.88 1.66 -3.31
CA SER A 12 19.26 2.98 -3.41
C SER A 12 19.60 3.64 -4.76
N SER A 13 18.68 4.45 -5.28
CA SER A 13 18.98 5.40 -6.37
C SER A 13 19.81 6.59 -5.89
N ASP A 14 19.83 6.85 -4.59
CA ASP A 14 20.60 7.94 -4.00
C ASP A 14 22.06 7.56 -3.77
N LYS A 15 22.86 8.57 -3.42
CA LYS A 15 24.29 8.39 -3.13
C LYS A 15 24.49 7.41 -1.96
N PRO A 16 25.53 6.57 -2.01
CA PRO A 16 25.85 5.66 -0.91
C PRO A 16 26.00 6.40 0.42
N GLY A 17 25.42 5.84 1.47
CA GLY A 17 25.48 6.40 2.83
C GLY A 17 24.41 7.45 3.16
N LEU A 18 23.49 7.75 2.23
CA LEU A 18 22.31 8.57 2.52
C LEU A 18 21.17 7.74 3.13
N ASP A 19 20.26 8.43 3.83
CA ASP A 19 19.08 7.85 4.46
C ASP A 19 18.09 7.33 3.43
N LEU A 20 17.61 6.09 3.58
CA LEU A 20 16.51 5.55 2.76
C LEU A 20 15.16 6.19 3.10
N LEU A 21 14.99 6.58 4.37
CA LEU A 21 13.83 7.28 4.89
C LEU A 21 14.34 8.30 5.90
N LYS A 22 14.02 9.57 5.69
CA LYS A 22 14.29 10.64 6.64
C LYS A 22 12.99 11.30 7.04
N VAL A 23 12.78 11.44 8.34
CA VAL A 23 11.64 12.16 8.92
C VAL A 23 12.19 13.26 9.82
N GLU A 24 11.82 14.50 9.52
CA GLU A 24 12.24 15.67 10.30
C GLU A 24 11.00 16.38 10.85
N TYR A 25 10.96 16.51 12.17
CA TYR A 25 9.96 17.32 12.85
C TYR A 25 10.58 18.66 13.23
N VAL A 26 9.90 19.74 12.83
CA VAL A 26 10.28 21.11 13.20
C VAL A 26 9.11 21.76 13.91
N LYS A 27 9.37 22.26 15.12
CA LYS A 27 8.42 23.08 15.87
C LYS A 27 8.93 24.52 15.92
N ALA A 28 8.18 25.43 15.31
CA ALA A 28 8.46 26.87 15.30
C ALA A 28 7.88 27.56 16.54
N ASP A 29 8.58 28.58 17.02
CA ASP A 29 8.04 29.49 18.03
C ASP A 29 7.06 30.47 17.36
N LYS A 30 5.79 30.42 17.77
CA LYS A 30 4.72 31.31 17.28
C LYS A 30 4.96 32.78 17.59
N SER A 31 5.65 33.07 18.68
CA SER A 31 5.96 34.43 19.11
C SER A 31 7.25 34.97 18.47
N GLY A 32 8.02 34.08 17.82
CA GLY A 32 9.27 34.42 17.20
C GLY A 32 9.09 35.29 15.93
N PRO A 33 10.01 36.23 15.67
CA PRO A 33 9.89 37.14 14.52
C PRO A 33 9.93 36.42 13.16
N SER A 34 10.54 35.22 13.12
CA SER A 34 10.64 34.39 11.91
C SER A 34 9.40 33.53 11.64
N PHE A 35 8.42 33.50 12.54
CA PHE A 35 7.23 32.66 12.40
C PHE A 35 6.47 32.97 11.11
N GLN A 36 6.31 34.26 10.81
CA GLN A 36 5.57 34.72 9.64
C GLN A 36 6.29 34.47 8.32
N THR A 37 7.63 34.51 8.33
CA THR A 37 8.47 34.48 7.12
C THR A 37 9.02 33.08 6.88
N THR A 38 10.04 32.66 7.65
CA THR A 38 10.74 31.39 7.49
C THR A 38 9.83 30.17 7.68
N PHE A 39 8.86 30.28 8.58
CA PHE A 39 7.94 29.18 8.90
C PHE A 39 6.55 29.36 8.29
N GLU A 40 6.30 30.42 7.52
CA GLU A 40 5.03 30.65 6.81
C GLU A 40 3.79 30.51 7.71
N LYS A 41 3.84 30.98 8.96
CA LYS A 41 2.80 30.81 10.00
C LYS A 41 2.49 29.35 10.39
N THR A 42 3.37 28.40 10.08
CA THR A 42 3.21 26.99 10.42
C THR A 42 3.99 26.67 11.70
N GLU A 43 3.30 26.23 12.75
CA GLU A 43 3.94 25.89 14.03
C GLU A 43 4.68 24.55 13.94
N GLN A 44 4.12 23.58 13.23
CA GLN A 44 4.61 22.22 13.24
C GLN A 44 4.70 21.71 11.82
N THR A 45 5.90 21.35 11.41
CA THR A 45 6.17 20.83 10.07
C THR A 45 6.80 19.46 10.20
N LEU A 46 6.22 18.49 9.50
CA LEU A 46 6.80 17.17 9.30
C LEU A 46 7.32 17.09 7.86
N LYS A 47 8.63 16.96 7.70
CA LYS A 47 9.25 16.71 6.40
C LYS A 47 9.59 15.25 6.30
N VAL A 48 9.16 14.62 5.21
CA VAL A 48 9.45 13.22 4.93
C VAL A 48 10.14 13.11 3.59
N ALA A 49 11.27 12.43 3.56
CA ALA A 49 12.01 12.12 2.35
C ALA A 49 12.19 10.60 2.24
N PHE A 50 11.94 10.06 1.05
CA PHE A 50 12.11 8.65 0.73
C PHE A 50 13.11 8.51 -0.40
N SER A 51 14.09 7.65 -0.24
CA SER A 51 14.91 7.20 -1.37
C SER A 51 14.12 6.24 -2.24
N SER A 52 14.32 6.38 -3.55
CA SER A 52 13.88 5.35 -4.49
C SER A 52 14.80 4.14 -4.41
N LEU A 53 14.23 2.94 -4.51
CA LEU A 53 14.99 1.69 -4.57
C LEU A 53 15.07 1.19 -6.01
N ASN A 54 16.27 0.83 -6.43
CA ASN A 54 16.52 0.08 -7.64
C ASN A 54 16.56 -1.41 -7.33
N LEU A 55 15.82 -2.19 -8.10
CA LEU A 55 15.73 -3.63 -7.97
C LEU A 55 16.28 -4.26 -9.25
N LEU A 56 17.31 -5.09 -9.11
CA LEU A 56 17.81 -5.91 -10.20
C LEU A 56 17.23 -7.32 -10.04
N LEU A 57 16.24 -7.63 -10.86
CA LEU A 57 15.52 -8.90 -10.81
C LEU A 57 15.92 -9.76 -12.00
N GLN A 58 16.37 -11.00 -11.75
CA GLN A 58 16.27 -12.05 -12.76
C GLN A 58 14.78 -12.38 -12.98
N THR A 59 14.41 -12.86 -14.16
CA THR A 59 13.01 -13.11 -14.56
C THR A 59 12.20 -13.87 -13.51
N GLN A 60 12.81 -14.86 -12.84
CA GLN A 60 12.18 -15.63 -11.76
C GLN A 60 11.94 -14.81 -10.48
N ALA A 61 12.88 -13.94 -10.10
CA ALA A 61 12.72 -13.04 -8.96
C ALA A 61 11.68 -11.95 -9.24
N LEU A 62 11.60 -11.47 -10.49
CA LEU A 62 10.57 -10.54 -10.94
C LEU A 62 9.17 -11.16 -10.82
N LEU A 63 8.98 -12.36 -11.36
CA LEU A 63 7.71 -13.09 -11.27
C LEU A 63 7.29 -13.34 -9.82
N SER A 64 8.25 -13.74 -8.97
CA SER A 64 7.98 -13.97 -7.53
C SER A 64 7.60 -12.69 -6.79
N SER A 65 8.25 -11.56 -7.12
CA SER A 65 7.95 -10.25 -6.51
C SER A 65 6.58 -9.73 -6.93
N ILE A 66 6.22 -9.86 -8.21
CA ILE A 66 4.89 -9.50 -8.71
C ILE A 66 3.83 -10.33 -7.99
N ASN A 67 4.03 -11.65 -7.91
CA ASN A 67 3.10 -12.56 -7.23
C ASN A 67 2.89 -12.17 -5.75
N TYR A 68 3.98 -11.89 -5.03
CA TYR A 68 3.90 -11.45 -3.64
C TYR A 68 3.10 -10.14 -3.51
N LEU A 69 3.43 -9.12 -4.31
CA LEU A 69 2.74 -7.83 -4.27
C LEU A 69 1.24 -7.97 -4.56
N THR A 70 0.86 -8.79 -5.54
CA THR A 70 -0.55 -9.04 -5.85
C THR A 70 -1.31 -9.74 -4.73
N THR A 71 -0.64 -10.50 -3.85
CA THR A 71 -1.29 -11.18 -2.72
C THR A 71 -1.46 -10.29 -1.49
N ILE A 72 -0.62 -9.27 -1.32
CA ILE A 72 -0.68 -8.38 -0.16
C ILE A 72 -1.50 -7.11 -0.40
N ILE A 73 -1.83 -6.81 -1.66
CA ILE A 73 -2.76 -5.72 -2.00
C ILE A 73 -4.18 -6.23 -1.72
N PRO A 74 -4.94 -5.60 -0.81
CA PRO A 74 -6.31 -5.99 -0.55
C PRO A 74 -7.15 -5.82 -1.82
N SER A 75 -7.79 -6.89 -2.29
CA SER A 75 -8.80 -6.82 -3.35
C SER A 75 -9.99 -6.01 -2.83
N ASN A 76 -10.40 -4.95 -3.54
CA ASN A 76 -11.52 -4.08 -3.15
C ASN A 76 -12.91 -4.74 -3.34
N ASP A 77 -12.98 -6.07 -3.30
CA ASP A 77 -14.20 -6.83 -3.55
C ASP A 77 -15.05 -6.92 -2.29
N GLN A 78 -15.61 -5.80 -1.86
CA GLN A 78 -16.84 -5.78 -1.08
C GLN A 78 -17.38 -4.35 -0.94
N ARG A 79 -18.28 -3.94 -1.85
CA ARG A 79 -19.53 -3.19 -1.56
C ARG A 79 -20.51 -3.31 -2.73
N SER A 80 -21.14 -4.47 -2.86
CA SER A 80 -22.51 -4.54 -3.37
C SER A 80 -23.24 -5.66 -2.63
N ASP A 81 -23.60 -5.40 -1.37
CA ASP A 81 -24.74 -6.09 -0.76
C ASP A 81 -25.99 -5.65 -1.53
N SER A 82 -26.23 -6.32 -2.66
CA SER A 82 -27.53 -6.37 -3.29
C SER A 82 -28.48 -7.04 -2.30
N LYS A 83 -29.29 -6.23 -1.61
CA LYS A 83 -30.50 -6.71 -0.94
C LYS A 83 -31.38 -7.37 -2.00
N GLU A 84 -31.30 -8.68 -2.11
CA GLU A 84 -32.20 -9.51 -2.89
C GLU A 84 -33.57 -9.46 -2.21
N VAL A 85 -34.43 -8.57 -2.72
CA VAL A 85 -35.86 -8.57 -2.41
C VAL A 85 -36.45 -9.80 -3.08
N GLN A 86 -36.76 -10.81 -2.26
CA GLN A 86 -37.55 -11.97 -2.65
C GLN A 86 -38.92 -11.51 -3.17
N ILE A 87 -39.13 -11.63 -4.48
CA ILE A 87 -40.46 -11.59 -5.07
C ILE A 87 -40.89 -13.04 -5.30
N SER A 88 -41.94 -13.40 -4.57
CA SER A 88 -42.64 -14.67 -4.55
C SER A 88 -43.23 -15.01 -5.91
N ASP A 89 -42.94 -16.20 -6.45
CA ASP A 89 -43.78 -16.85 -7.46
C ASP A 89 -44.07 -18.31 -7.06
N GLU A 90 -45.29 -18.44 -6.53
CA GLU A 90 -46.20 -19.57 -6.49
C GLU A 90 -45.80 -20.86 -7.25
N LYS A 91 -45.40 -21.90 -6.50
CA LYS A 91 -45.69 -23.31 -6.87
C LYS A 91 -46.25 -24.09 -5.69
N ARG A 92 -47.57 -24.01 -5.54
CA ARG A 92 -48.39 -25.00 -4.82
C ARG A 92 -48.30 -26.34 -5.56
N GLN A 93 -47.51 -27.29 -5.07
CA GLN A 93 -47.70 -28.70 -5.41
C GLN A 93 -47.84 -29.52 -4.13
N LYS A 94 -49.11 -29.68 -3.74
CA LYS A 94 -49.59 -30.43 -2.59
C LYS A 94 -49.60 -31.92 -2.94
N ASN A 95 -48.46 -32.60 -2.76
CA ASN A 95 -48.42 -34.06 -2.70
C ASN A 95 -48.36 -34.50 -1.23
N SER A 96 -49.51 -34.41 -0.55
CA SER A 96 -49.75 -35.17 0.67
C SER A 96 -50.65 -36.34 0.31
N ALA A 97 -50.08 -37.54 0.42
CA ALA A 97 -50.72 -38.83 0.27
C ALA A 97 -52.11 -38.87 0.94
N LEU A 98 -53.13 -39.24 0.17
CA LEU A 98 -54.39 -39.70 0.72
C LEU A 98 -54.19 -41.13 1.21
N GLN A 99 -54.20 -41.29 2.53
CA GLN A 99 -54.63 -42.53 3.16
C GLN A 99 -56.14 -42.65 2.96
N LYS A 100 -56.57 -43.58 2.12
CA LYS A 100 -57.69 -44.55 2.32
C LYS A 100 -58.09 -45.17 0.99
#